data_AF-A0A7W0NTA5-F1
#
_entry.id   AF-A0A7W0NTA5-F1
#
_cell.length_a   1.000
_cell.length_b   1.000
_cell.length_c   1.000
_cell.angle_alpha   90.00
_cell.angle_beta   90.00
_cell.angle_gamma   90.00
#
_symmetry.space_group_name_H-M   'P 1'
#
loop_
_entity.id
_entity.type
_entity.pdbx_description
1 polymer ?
#
loop_
_entity_poly.entity_id
_entity_poly.type
_entity_poly.pdbx_seq_one_letter_code
_entity_poly.pdbx_strand_id
1 'polypeptide(L)'
;MSDFLGRLDTFLAKRETGGDVEQLTPDASTREYFRIGWKGGSAIACVYPETFDAAEQNYLDVTRLFSQAGLPVAKVLDFDAELGV
;
A
#
# COMPACT_ATOMS: atom_id res chain seq x y z
N MET A 1 16.93 5.91 -8.50
CA MET A 1 16.31 6.22 -7.19
C MET A 1 14.81 6.05 -7.40
N SER A 2 14.20 5.13 -6.67
CA SER A 2 12.76 4.86 -6.80
C SER A 2 11.97 6.05 -6.24
N ASP A 3 11.10 6.63 -7.07
CA ASP A 3 10.22 7.73 -6.66
C ASP A 3 8.99 7.15 -5.95
N PHE A 4 9.12 6.87 -4.65
CA PHE A 4 8.04 6.28 -3.85
C PHE A 4 6.89 7.27 -3.63
N LEU A 5 7.23 8.50 -3.24
CA LEU A 5 6.25 9.53 -2.93
C LEU A 5 5.47 9.95 -4.18
N GLY A 6 6.13 10.18 -5.32
CA GLY A 6 5.43 10.55 -6.56
C GLY A 6 4.48 9.47 -7.08
N ARG A 7 4.83 8.19 -6.90
CA ARG A 7 3.93 7.07 -7.23
C ARG A 7 2.74 7.00 -6.28
N LEU A 8 2.96 7.22 -4.98
CA LEU A 8 1.87 7.30 -4.01
C LEU A 8 0.94 8.50 -4.29
N ASP A 9 1.48 9.67 -4.61
CA ASP A 9 0.69 10.84 -4.98
C ASP A 9 -0.16 10.57 -6.23
N THR A 10 0.43 9.89 -7.22
CA THR A 10 -0.30 9.45 -8.42
C THR A 10 -1.43 8.47 -8.06
N PHE A 11 -1.17 7.51 -7.18
CA PHE A 11 -2.17 6.57 -6.69
C PHE A 11 -3.33 7.28 -6.00
N LEU A 12 -3.03 8.20 -5.09
CA LEU A 12 -4.00 8.98 -4.32
C LEU A 12 -4.84 9.88 -5.24
N ALA A 13 -4.21 10.56 -6.19
CA ALA A 13 -4.89 11.39 -7.19
C ALA A 13 -5.88 10.58 -8.03
N LYS A 14 -5.51 9.37 -8.50
CA LYS A 14 -6.41 8.48 -9.26
C LYS A 14 -7.68 8.08 -8.47
N ARG A 15 -7.61 8.01 -7.14
CA ARG A 15 -8.75 7.66 -6.28
C ARG A 15 -9.56 8.85 -5.80
N GLU A 16 -9.18 10.08 -6.18
CA GLU A 16 -9.74 11.31 -5.63
C GLU A 16 -9.67 11.35 -4.09
N THR A 17 -8.68 10.64 -3.53
CA THR A 17 -8.40 10.61 -2.10
C THR A 17 -7.16 11.44 -1.87
N GLY A 18 -7.26 12.46 -1.01
CA GLY A 18 -6.14 13.33 -0.66
C GLY A 18 -6.10 13.57 0.84
N GLY A 19 -4.93 13.95 1.34
CA GLY A 19 -4.70 14.25 2.74
C GLY A 19 -3.21 14.30 3.05
N ASP A 20 -2.89 14.44 4.32
CA ASP A 20 -1.49 14.44 4.76
C ASP A 20 -0.85 13.08 4.50
N VAL A 21 0.34 13.12 3.88
CA VAL A 21 1.20 11.95 3.68
C VAL A 21 2.40 12.10 4.61
N GLU A 22 2.53 11.16 5.54
CA GLU A 22 3.62 11.12 6.52
C GLU A 22 4.45 9.86 6.26
N GLN A 23 5.72 10.02 5.90
CA GLN A 23 6.63 8.89 5.78
C GLN A 23 6.89 8.27 7.17
N LEU A 24 6.70 6.96 7.27
CA LEU A 24 6.98 6.22 8.49
C LEU A 24 8.44 5.79 8.52
N THR A 25 8.95 5.50 9.72
CA THR A 25 10.31 4.98 9.90
C THR A 25 10.48 3.75 9.02
N PRO A 26 11.52 3.71 8.16
CA PRO A 26 11.80 2.55 7.33
C PRO A 26 11.93 1.31 8.22
N ASP A 27 11.23 0.23 7.87
CA ASP A 27 11.59 -1.08 8.38
C ASP A 27 12.82 -1.57 7.60
N ALA A 28 13.46 -2.65 8.03
CA ALA A 28 14.62 -3.21 7.32
C ALA A 28 14.28 -3.81 5.94
N SER A 29 13.18 -3.40 5.33
CA SER A 29 12.72 -3.84 4.03
C SER A 29 13.14 -2.87 2.92
N THR A 30 12.90 -3.28 1.67
CA THR A 30 13.15 -2.49 0.47
C THR A 30 11.95 -1.61 0.07
N ARG A 31 10.83 -1.71 0.79
CA ARG A 31 9.58 -0.98 0.56
C ARG A 31 9.44 0.14 1.61
N GLU A 32 8.81 1.22 1.22
CA GLU A 32 8.55 2.35 2.11
C GLU A 32 7.10 2.35 2.59
N TYR A 33 6.87 2.87 3.79
CA TYR A 33 5.54 2.98 4.36
C TYR A 33 5.20 4.42 4.63
N PHE A 34 3.94 4.75 4.37
CA PHE A 34 3.39 6.07 4.57
C PHE A 34 2.08 5.96 5.33
N ARG A 35 1.86 6.85 6.29
CA ARG A 35 0.54 7.11 6.82
C ARG A 35 -0.15 8.12 5.90
N ILE A 36 -1.36 7.79 5.47
CA ILE A 36 -2.15 8.60 4.54
C ILE A 36 -3.55 8.87 5.10
N GLY A 37 -4.15 9.99 4.70
CA GLY A 37 -5.59 10.19 4.78
C GLY A 37 -6.32 9.28 3.79
N TRP A 38 -7.34 8.55 4.23
CA TRP A 38 -8.10 7.63 3.39
C TRP A 38 -9.58 7.62 3.76
N LYS A 39 -10.44 8.14 2.86
CA LYS A 39 -11.91 8.13 2.97
C LYS A 39 -12.45 8.54 4.35
N GLY A 40 -11.93 9.63 4.92
CA GLY A 40 -12.35 10.16 6.22
C GLY A 40 -11.68 9.52 7.44
N GLY A 41 -10.75 8.58 7.23
CA GLY A 41 -9.89 8.01 8.27
C GLY A 41 -8.41 8.06 7.88
N SER A 42 -7.60 7.23 8.53
CA SER A 42 -6.19 7.02 8.19
C SER A 42 -5.94 5.59 7.74
N ALA A 43 -4.96 5.43 6.84
CA ALA A 43 -4.50 4.13 6.37
C ALA A 43 -2.96 4.12 6.29
N ILE A 44 -2.40 2.92 6.14
CA ILE A 44 -0.99 2.71 5.86
C ILE A 44 -0.86 2.32 4.38
N ALA A 45 -0.14 3.13 3.62
CA ALA A 45 0.29 2.78 2.28
C ALA A 45 1.67 2.12 2.33
N CYS A 46 1.87 1.12 1.48
CA CYS A 46 3.12 0.39 1.36
C CYS A 46 3.56 0.48 -0.10
N VAL A 47 4.70 1.12 -0.36
CA VAL A 47 5.17 1.37 -1.73
C VAL A 47 6.42 0.57 -1.98
N TYR A 48 6.36 -0.34 -2.93
CA TYR A 48 7.45 -1.25 -3.27
C TYR A 48 8.42 -0.59 -4.23
N PRO A 49 9.71 -1.00 -4.24
CA PRO A 49 10.73 -0.39 -5.08
C PRO A 49 10.48 -0.62 -6.58
N GLU A 50 9.72 -1.68 -6.91
CA GLU A 50 9.37 -2.11 -8.25
C GLU A 50 7.84 -2.26 -8.38
N THR A 51 7.34 -2.35 -9.62
CA THR A 51 5.93 -2.65 -9.92
C THR A 51 5.58 -4.09 -9.54
N PHE A 52 4.30 -4.38 -9.29
CA PHE A 52 3.86 -5.75 -9.03
C PHE A 52 3.58 -6.50 -10.33
N ASP A 53 3.90 -7.79 -10.36
CA ASP A 53 3.22 -8.72 -11.27
C ASP A 53 1.86 -9.09 -10.64
N ALA A 54 0.77 -8.76 -11.34
CA ALA A 54 -0.57 -9.06 -10.89
C ALA A 54 -0.84 -10.58 -10.76
N ALA A 55 -0.07 -11.43 -11.46
CA ALA A 55 -0.17 -12.88 -11.37
C ALA A 55 0.55 -13.47 -10.14
N GLU A 56 1.48 -12.74 -9.51
CA GLU A 56 2.29 -13.20 -8.38
C GLU A 56 1.91 -12.56 -7.04
N GLN A 57 0.68 -12.04 -6.90
CA GLN A 57 0.20 -11.33 -5.69
C GLN A 57 -0.03 -12.23 -4.46
N ASN A 58 0.95 -13.06 -4.12
CA ASN A 58 0.96 -13.98 -3.00
C ASN A 58 0.59 -13.32 -1.65
N TYR A 59 0.91 -12.03 -1.46
CA TYR A 59 0.57 -11.31 -0.23
C TYR A 59 -0.94 -11.00 -0.09
N LEU A 60 -1.66 -10.80 -1.20
CA LEU A 60 -3.12 -10.68 -1.18
C LEU A 60 -3.76 -12.03 -0.82
N ASP A 61 -3.23 -13.11 -1.38
CA ASP A 61 -3.71 -14.46 -1.11
C ASP A 61 -3.48 -14.87 0.34
N VAL A 62 -2.32 -14.55 0.92
CA VAL A 62 -2.03 -14.83 2.34
C VAL A 62 -2.91 -14.00 3.26
N THR A 63 -3.09 -12.71 3.00
CA THR A 63 -4.00 -11.86 3.78
C THR A 63 -5.43 -12.40 3.74
N ARG A 64 -5.90 -12.79 2.56
CA ARG A 64 -7.23 -13.38 2.38
C ARG A 64 -7.35 -14.71 3.11
N LEU A 65 -6.34 -15.57 3.05
CA LEU A 65 -6.29 -16.84 3.76
C LEU A 65 -6.40 -16.64 5.28
N PHE A 66 -5.59 -15.76 5.85
CA PHE A 66 -5.62 -15.49 7.29
C PHE A 66 -6.92 -14.85 7.74
N SER A 67 -7.47 -13.93 6.93
CA SER A 67 -8.80 -13.36 7.19
C SER A 67 -9.89 -14.42 7.17
N GLN A 68 -9.88 -15.35 6.20
CA GLN A 68 -10.83 -16.48 6.13
C GLN A 68 -10.67 -17.46 7.30
N ALA A 69 -9.46 -17.60 7.83
CA ALA A 69 -9.17 -18.40 9.03
C ALA A 69 -9.57 -17.71 10.34
N GLY A 70 -10.14 -16.50 10.29
CA GLY A 70 -10.55 -15.74 11.48
C GLY A 70 -9.38 -15.14 12.26
N LEU A 71 -8.20 -15.04 11.67
CA LEU A 71 -7.04 -14.42 12.30
C LEU A 71 -7.10 -12.89 12.17
N PRO A 72 -6.71 -12.13 13.21
CA PRO A 72 -6.64 -10.69 13.13
C PRO A 72 -5.48 -10.28 12.21
N VAL A 73 -5.81 -9.82 11.02
CA VAL A 73 -4.85 -9.33 10.02
C VAL A 73 -5.29 -7.99 9.46
N ALA A 74 -4.32 -7.21 8.98
CA ALA A 74 -4.61 -5.95 8.31
C ALA A 74 -5.44 -6.21 7.04
N LYS A 75 -6.50 -5.43 6.86
CA LYS A 75 -7.32 -5.50 5.66
C LYS A 75 -6.65 -4.70 4.53
N VAL A 76 -6.50 -5.32 3.37
CA VAL A 76 -6.12 -4.60 2.14
C VAL A 76 -7.32 -3.78 1.67
N LEU A 77 -7.12 -2.47 1.53
CA LEU A 77 -8.18 -1.54 1.15
C LEU A 77 -8.25 -1.31 -0.36
N ASP A 78 -7.09 -1.24 -1.02
CA ASP A 78 -6.90 -0.98 -2.46
C ASP A 78 -5.43 -1.32 -2.83
N PHE A 79 -5.12 -1.40 -4.11
CA PHE A 79 -3.75 -1.59 -4.65
C PHE A 79 -3.66 -1.09 -6.10
N ASP A 80 -2.45 -0.80 -6.57
CA ASP A 80 -2.15 -0.45 -7.98
C ASP A 80 -0.80 -1.09 -8.38
N ALA A 81 -0.89 -2.13 -9.21
CA ALA A 81 0.26 -2.92 -9.63
C ALA A 81 1.31 -2.13 -10.41
N GLU A 82 0.86 -1.22 -11.28
CA GLU A 82 1.76 -0.39 -12.09
C GLU A 82 2.49 0.66 -11.27
N LEU A 83 1.89 1.10 -10.15
CA LEU A 83 2.52 2.04 -9.23
C LEU A 83 3.29 1.33 -8.11
N GLY A 84 3.08 0.03 -7.91
CA GLY A 84 3.68 -0.73 -6.81
C GLY A 84 3.19 -0.25 -5.44
N VAL A 85 1.90 0.12 -5.35
CA VAL A 85 1.22 0.62 -4.14
C VAL A 85 0.14 -0.36 -3.69
#